data_AF-A0A536NZA1-F1
#
_entry.id   AF-A0A536NZA1-F1
#
_cell.length_a   1.000
_cell.length_b   1.000
_cell.length_c   1.000
_cell.angle_alpha   90.00
_cell.angle_beta   90.00
_cell.angle_gamma   90.00
#
_symmetry.space_group_name_H-M   'P 1'
#
loop_
_entity.id
_entity.type
_entity.pdbx_description
1 polymer ?
#
loop_
_entity_poly.entity_id
_entity_poly.type
_entity_poly.pdbx_seq_one_letter_code
_entity_poly.pdbx_strand_id
1 'polypeptide(L)'
;MTGFGIDPDQGLSQADELRVVRLAAELGYESAWTNAGPDAAAFERCRGWHLASGLTVGISAVPAPGQPPAFYADHARQLWELTGGHFTLVVGSGLLSQ
;
A
#
# COMPACT_ATOMS: atom_id res chain seq x y z
N MET A 1 1.20 -13.78 -12.18
CA MET A 1 1.18 -12.77 -11.12
C MET A 1 -0.08 -11.97 -11.20
N THR A 2 -1.02 -12.23 -10.28
CA THR A 2 -2.30 -11.51 -10.21
C THR A 2 -2.34 -10.68 -8.94
N GLY A 3 -2.59 -9.37 -9.09
CA GLY A 3 -2.75 -8.44 -7.98
C GLY A 3 -4.06 -7.68 -8.09
N PHE A 4 -4.44 -6.99 -7.02
CA PHE A 4 -5.63 -6.15 -6.98
C PHE A 4 -5.37 -4.85 -6.21
N GLY A 5 -6.22 -3.85 -6.44
CA GLY A 5 -6.19 -2.57 -5.76
C GLY A 5 -7.40 -2.38 -4.86
N ILE A 6 -7.20 -1.79 -3.67
CA ILE A 6 -8.28 -1.23 -2.86
C ILE A 6 -8.05 0.29 -2.78
N ASP A 7 -9.03 1.03 -3.27
CA ASP A 7 -9.06 2.48 -3.18
C ASP A 7 -9.76 2.91 -1.88
N PRO A 8 -9.07 3.60 -0.96
CA PRO A 8 -9.67 4.07 0.30
C PRO A 8 -10.90 4.96 0.09
N ASP A 9 -10.99 5.64 -1.06
CA ASP A 9 -12.13 6.49 -1.39
C ASP A 9 -13.42 5.69 -1.64
N GLN A 10 -13.31 4.37 -1.79
CA GLN A 10 -14.47 3.46 -1.85
C GLN A 10 -15.14 3.25 -0.48
N GLY A 11 -14.53 3.74 0.61
CA GLY A 11 -15.18 3.80 1.92
C GLY A 11 -15.32 2.46 2.64
N LEU A 12 -14.50 1.47 2.29
CA LEU A 12 -14.42 0.24 3.08
C LEU A 12 -13.93 0.54 4.50
N SER A 13 -14.54 -0.11 5.50
CA SER A 13 -13.96 -0.06 6.84
C SER A 13 -12.64 -0.83 6.86
N GLN A 14 -11.73 -0.47 7.79
CA GLN A 14 -10.48 -1.22 7.98
C GLN A 14 -10.72 -2.72 8.17
N ALA A 15 -11.78 -3.10 8.91
CA ALA A 15 -12.12 -4.50 9.10
C ALA A 15 -12.52 -5.19 7.79
N ASP A 16 -13.16 -4.48 6.88
CA ASP A 16 -13.55 -5.02 5.57
C ASP A 16 -12.34 -5.17 4.66
N GLU A 17 -11.45 -4.17 4.62
CA GLU A 17 -10.18 -4.28 3.89
C GLU A 17 -9.38 -5.51 4.33
N LEU A 18 -9.26 -5.72 5.66
CA LEU A 18 -8.56 -6.89 6.21
C LEU A 18 -9.23 -8.22 5.85
N ARG A 19 -10.57 -8.26 5.68
CA ARG A 19 -11.25 -9.46 5.19
C ARG A 19 -10.98 -9.69 3.71
N VAL A 20 -10.97 -8.63 2.90
CA VAL A 20 -10.68 -8.71 1.46
C VAL A 20 -9.29 -9.27 1.20
N VAL A 21 -8.25 -8.74 1.88
CA VAL A 21 -6.87 -9.21 1.65
C VAL A 21 -6.64 -10.66 2.10
N ARG A 22 -7.32 -11.11 3.17
CA ARG A 22 -7.28 -12.52 3.60
C ARG A 22 -7.91 -13.43 2.56
N LEU A 23 -9.11 -13.08 2.11
CA LEU A 23 -9.81 -13.83 1.08
C LEU A 23 -9.00 -13.87 -0.23
N ALA A 24 -8.37 -12.76 -0.61
CA ALA A 24 -7.52 -12.71 -1.80
C ALA A 24 -6.33 -13.69 -1.69
N ALA A 25 -5.69 -13.77 -0.52
CA ALA A 25 -4.63 -14.75 -0.28
C ALA A 25 -5.13 -16.20 -0.38
N GLU A 26 -6.30 -16.50 0.19
CA GLU A 26 -6.94 -17.82 0.08
C GLU A 26 -7.27 -18.20 -1.37
N LEU A 27 -7.61 -17.20 -2.19
CA LEU A 27 -7.90 -17.35 -3.62
C LEU A 27 -6.65 -17.38 -4.52
N GLY A 28 -5.45 -17.25 -3.93
CA GLY A 28 -4.19 -17.32 -4.66
C GLY A 28 -3.76 -16.03 -5.37
N TYR A 29 -4.29 -14.87 -4.96
CA TYR A 29 -3.70 -13.59 -5.35
C TYR A 29 -2.31 -13.45 -4.75
N GLU A 30 -1.44 -12.69 -5.43
CA GLU A 30 -0.03 -12.56 -5.06
C GLU A 30 0.28 -11.18 -4.47
N SER A 31 -0.53 -10.15 -4.76
CA SER A 31 -0.30 -8.80 -4.23
C SER A 31 -1.56 -7.94 -4.06
N ALA A 32 -1.49 -7.00 -3.11
CA ALA A 32 -2.51 -6.00 -2.84
C ALA A 32 -1.92 -4.57 -2.88
N TRP A 33 -2.65 -3.64 -3.51
CA TRP A 33 -2.17 -2.29 -3.80
C TRP A 33 -3.14 -1.21 -3.33
N THR A 34 -2.62 -0.04 -2.93
CA THR A 34 -3.43 1.12 -2.55
C THR A 34 -2.87 2.41 -3.16
N ASN A 35 -3.73 3.35 -3.52
CA ASN A 35 -3.37 4.75 -3.74
C ASN A 35 -3.05 5.43 -2.40
N ALA A 36 -2.36 6.58 -2.47
CA ALA A 36 -1.93 7.32 -1.29
C ALA A 36 -2.12 8.82 -1.44
N GLY A 37 -2.39 9.48 -0.31
CA GLY A 37 -2.22 10.91 -0.14
C GLY A 37 -0.77 11.27 0.24
N PRO A 38 -0.49 12.56 0.53
CA PRO A 38 0.81 13.04 0.96
C PRO A 38 1.08 12.79 2.46
N ASP A 39 0.83 11.57 2.95
CA ASP A 39 0.97 11.20 4.36
C ASP A 39 1.44 9.74 4.56
N ALA A 40 1.45 9.28 5.82
CA ALA A 40 1.87 7.93 6.19
C ALA A 40 0.75 6.88 6.12
N ALA A 41 -0.51 7.27 5.86
CA ALA A 41 -1.67 6.39 6.06
C ALA A 41 -1.62 5.15 5.16
N ALA A 42 -1.14 5.29 3.93
CA ALA A 42 -0.98 4.18 3.00
C ALA A 42 0.08 3.16 3.45
N PHE A 43 1.14 3.61 4.15
CA PHE A 43 2.15 2.70 4.70
C PHE A 43 1.57 1.85 5.84
N GLU A 44 0.84 2.46 6.78
CA GLU A 44 0.16 1.72 7.86
C GLU A 44 -0.90 0.77 7.32
N ARG A 45 -1.59 1.16 6.24
CA ARG A 45 -2.55 0.27 5.54
C ARG A 45 -1.85 -0.97 4.98
N CYS A 46 -0.78 -0.78 4.20
CA CYS A 46 0.01 -1.89 3.66
C CYS A 46 0.58 -2.78 4.77
N ARG A 47 1.03 -2.21 5.90
CA ARG A 47 1.47 -2.97 7.08
C ARG A 47 0.36 -3.87 7.62
N GLY A 48 -0.83 -3.31 7.84
CA GLY A 48 -1.98 -4.07 8.32
C GLY A 48 -2.39 -5.19 7.36
N TRP A 49 -2.40 -4.90 6.07
CA TRP A 49 -2.74 -5.88 5.03
C TRP A 49 -1.75 -7.03 4.96
N HIS A 50 -0.44 -6.75 4.99
CA HIS A 50 0.60 -7.78 4.97
C HIS A 50 0.51 -8.65 6.22
N LEU A 51 0.42 -8.05 7.41
CA LEU A 51 0.28 -8.81 8.66
C LEU A 51 -0.96 -9.71 8.68
N ALA A 52 -2.04 -9.30 8.00
CA ALA A 52 -3.28 -10.07 7.97
C ALA A 52 -3.31 -11.19 6.92
N SER A 53 -2.54 -11.08 5.84
CA SER A 53 -2.69 -11.94 4.64
C SER A 53 -1.40 -12.61 4.17
N GLY A 54 -0.23 -12.08 4.53
CA GLY A 54 1.07 -12.50 3.98
C GLY A 54 1.32 -12.07 2.54
N LEU A 55 0.38 -11.36 1.89
CA LEU A 55 0.54 -10.91 0.50
C LEU A 55 1.68 -9.91 0.36
N THR A 56 2.28 -9.87 -0.83
CA THR A 56 3.10 -8.72 -1.22
C THR A 56 2.22 -7.48 -1.27
N VAL A 57 2.67 -6.37 -0.70
CA VAL A 57 1.89 -5.14 -0.61
C VAL A 57 2.61 -3.99 -1.28
N GLY A 58 1.84 -3.04 -1.81
CA GLY A 58 2.46 -1.86 -2.39
C GLY A 58 1.56 -0.63 -2.44
N ILE A 59 2.23 0.51 -2.59
CA ILE A 59 1.58 1.81 -2.78
C ILE A 59 1.76 2.21 -4.24
N SER A 60 0.66 2.47 -4.94
CA SER A 60 0.61 2.91 -6.35
C SER A 60 -0.34 4.10 -6.50
N ALA A 61 0.12 5.33 -6.33
CA ALA A 61 1.48 5.76 -6.00
C ALA A 61 1.43 6.90 -4.96
N VAL A 62 2.53 7.15 -4.26
CA VAL A 62 2.66 8.40 -3.47
C VAL A 62 2.93 9.58 -4.41
N PRO A 63 2.40 10.79 -4.15
CA PRO A 63 2.70 11.96 -4.95
C PRO A 63 4.10 12.49 -4.64
N ALA A 64 4.99 12.55 -5.63
CA ALA A 64 6.33 13.11 -5.50
C ALA A 64 6.38 14.51 -4.84
N PRO A 65 5.48 15.47 -5.12
CA PRO A 65 5.48 16.77 -4.45
C PRO A 65 4.86 16.77 -3.04
N GLY A 66 4.33 15.63 -2.56
CA GLY A 66 3.56 15.56 -1.33
C GLY A 66 4.37 15.65 -0.03
N GLN A 67 5.52 14.97 0.01
CA GLN A 67 6.43 14.95 1.16
C GLN A 67 7.89 14.93 0.70
N PRO A 68 8.86 15.29 1.57
CA PRO A 68 10.28 15.15 1.25
C PRO A 68 10.67 13.70 0.89
N PRO A 69 11.61 13.47 -0.05
CA PRO A 69 12.02 12.10 -0.42
C PRO A 69 12.46 11.22 0.76
N ALA A 70 13.12 11.82 1.77
CA ALA A 70 13.53 11.12 2.98
C ALA A 70 12.34 10.54 3.76
N PHE A 71 11.22 11.26 3.82
CA PHE A 71 10.00 10.78 4.47
C PHE A 71 9.51 9.48 3.84
N TYR A 72 9.40 9.44 2.50
CA TYR A 72 8.97 8.24 1.79
C TYR A 72 9.98 7.10 1.91
N ALA A 73 11.28 7.42 1.82
CA ALA A 73 12.35 6.43 1.94
C ALA A 73 12.37 5.75 3.33
N ASP A 74 12.22 6.53 4.41
CA ASP A 74 12.24 6.00 5.77
C ASP A 74 11.05 5.09 6.06
N HIS A 75 9.84 5.48 5.63
CA HIS A 75 8.65 4.64 5.77
C HIS A 75 8.74 3.39 4.89
N ALA A 76 9.23 3.53 3.65
CA ALA A 76 9.41 2.41 2.76
C ALA A 76 10.43 1.39 3.30
N ARG A 77 11.55 1.85 3.85
CA ARG A 77 12.56 0.99 4.47
C ARG A 77 11.98 0.20 5.64
N GLN A 78 11.29 0.88 6.56
CA GLN A 78 10.69 0.23 7.73
C GLN A 78 9.67 -0.84 7.32
N LEU A 79 8.83 -0.54 6.34
CA LEU A 79 7.83 -1.48 5.86
C LEU A 79 8.44 -2.63 5.06
N TRP A 80 9.47 -2.36 4.25
CA TRP A 80 10.23 -3.39 3.55
C TRP A 80 10.90 -4.37 4.53
N GLU A 81 11.52 -3.86 5.59
CA GLU A 81 12.09 -4.69 6.67
C GLU A 81 11.01 -5.52 7.37
N LEU A 82 9.89 -4.90 7.75
CA LEU A 82 8.77 -5.58 8.43
C LEU A 82 8.16 -6.69 7.58
N THR A 83 8.04 -6.48 6.27
CA THR A 83 7.45 -7.44 5.35
C THR A 83 8.45 -8.48 4.84
N GLY A 84 9.69 -8.52 5.34
CA GLY A 84 10.72 -9.44 4.85
C GLY A 84 11.06 -9.23 3.37
N GLY A 85 10.92 -8.00 2.88
CA GLY A 85 11.17 -7.61 1.50
C GLY A 85 9.95 -7.66 0.56
N HIS A 86 8.75 -7.92 1.10
CA HIS A 86 7.50 -8.01 0.33
C HIS A 86 6.72 -6.68 0.24
N PHE A 87 7.43 -5.55 0.22
CA PHE A 87 6.84 -4.22 0.02
C PHE A 87 7.43 -3.51 -1.20
N THR A 88 6.56 -2.86 -2.00
CA THR A 88 6.95 -2.01 -3.12
C THR A 88 6.37 -0.60 -3.00
N LEU A 89 7.23 0.42 -3.09
CA LEU A 89 6.83 1.82 -3.19
C LEU A 89 6.90 2.29 -4.64
N VAL A 90 5.77 2.76 -5.18
CA VAL A 90 5.73 3.52 -6.44
C VAL A 90 5.56 5.01 -6.13
N VAL A 91 6.36 5.84 -6.80
CA VAL A 91 6.30 7.30 -6.72
C VAL A 91 5.78 7.83 -8.06
N GLY A 92 4.70 8.60 -8.02
CA GLY A 92 4.12 9.25 -9.19
C GLY A 92 4.36 10.75 -9.18
N SER A 93 4.26 11.42 -10.33
CA SER A 93 4.39 12.88 -10.43
C SER A 93 3.31 13.67 -9.67
N GLY A 94 2.23 12.98 -9.26
CA GLY A 94 1.01 13.61 -8.77
C GLY A 94 0.18 14.19 -9.92
N LEU A 95 -1.00 14.72 -9.57
CA LEU A 95 -1.77 15.58 -10.46
C LEU A 95 -1.05 16.93 -10.55
N LEU A 96 -0.43 17.20 -11.69
CA LEU A 96 0.05 18.52 -12.03
C LEU A 96 -1.18 19.34 -12.42
N SER A 97 -1.58 20.31 -11.59
CA SER A 97 -2.53 21.34 -12.03
C SER A 97 -1.92 22.06 -13.22
N GLN A 98 -2.55 21.93 -14.39
CA GLN A 98 -2.25 22.76 -15.56
C GLN A 98 -2.81 24.17 -15.38
#